data_AF-A0A7W1JRZ2-F1
#
_entry.id   AF-A0A7W1JRZ2-F1
#
_cell.length_a   1.000
_cell.length_b   1.000
_cell.length_c   1.000
_cell.angle_alpha   90.00
_cell.angle_beta   90.00
_cell.angle_gamma   90.00
#
_symmetry.space_group_name_H-M   'P 1'
#
loop_
_entity.id
_entity.type
_entity.pdbx_description
1 polymer ?
#
loop_
_entity_poly.entity_id
_entity_poly.type
_entity_poly.pdbx_seq_one_letter_code
_entity_poly.pdbx_strand_id
1 'polypeptide(L)'
;MNGNSTTGLRCLAFVGGLVFLGGTIIQVFGDVIKGAAITEKHLLSAVVIIGAILVGHIAVEAFRVGKYGSMLGFSLIFAACTALVVLMSVGRQGETMAWTQAQVDDAADARAATRASLKEADAMLKSARKALADECKSGKGRNCTGIEATITVYEGSVAGYEAKLEKLGPPKLVAPEEEQFAKLVATFFSVDKDRVKAGTIMAKPFFVSAVCEFGVILCFGFAFRGDKKTIVVIAEKQTIVAKAEPTELSDVSDAELSELGRFFGPDKPNGSNPNKPNRPNKPDGTRRFAKEQVLQSLLTQLALGERFGSQDDMRERFGLPKSTLSNWLNEWQEAGLIPARRQVGRCKALANA
;
A
#
# COMPACT_ATOMS: atom_id res chain seq x y z
N MET A 1 -1.90 -9.43 28.61
CA MET A 1 -0.93 -9.69 27.54
C MET A 1 -0.80 -8.44 26.65
N ASN A 2 0.29 -7.70 26.88
CA ASN A 2 1.01 -6.70 26.09
C ASN A 2 0.27 -5.89 24.99
N GLY A 3 -0.34 -4.75 25.38
CA GLY A 3 -0.76 -3.70 24.44
C GLY A 3 0.38 -2.98 23.71
N ASN A 4 1.64 -3.13 24.15
CA ASN A 4 2.79 -2.49 23.51
C ASN A 4 3.28 -3.24 22.25
N SER A 5 2.94 -4.52 22.09
CA SER A 5 3.43 -5.33 20.96
C SER A 5 2.73 -5.00 19.65
N THR A 6 1.40 -4.80 19.68
CA THR A 6 0.60 -4.52 18.48
C THR A 6 0.90 -3.16 17.85
N THR A 7 1.20 -2.14 18.65
CA THR A 7 1.59 -0.81 18.16
C THR A 7 2.97 -0.86 17.49
N GLY A 8 3.93 -1.59 18.06
CA GLY A 8 5.26 -1.78 17.46
C GLY A 8 5.20 -2.47 16.09
N LEU A 9 4.43 -3.55 15.97
CA LEU A 9 4.25 -4.23 14.69
C LEU A 9 3.57 -3.35 13.62
N ARG A 10 2.62 -2.50 14.00
CA ARG A 10 1.95 -1.57 13.08
C ARG A 10 2.88 -0.47 12.58
N CYS A 11 3.70 0.11 13.47
CA CYS A 11 4.71 1.08 13.06
C CYS A 11 5.70 0.47 12.07
N LEU A 12 6.14 -0.77 12.33
CA LEU A 12 7.05 -1.49 11.43
C LEU A 12 6.41 -1.76 10.07
N ALA A 13 5.13 -2.16 10.05
CA ALA A 13 4.39 -2.36 8.80
C ALA A 13 4.20 -1.05 8.03
N PHE A 14 3.96 0.08 8.69
CA PHE A 14 3.87 1.39 8.03
C PHE A 14 5.19 1.78 7.37
N VAL A 15 6.31 1.63 8.09
CA VAL A 15 7.66 1.89 7.56
C VAL A 15 7.96 0.95 6.38
N GLY A 16 7.64 -0.34 6.50
CA GLY A 16 7.77 -1.31 5.40
C GLY A 16 6.97 -0.90 4.17
N GLY A 17 5.74 -0.42 4.36
CA GLY A 17 4.89 0.07 3.27
C GLY A 17 5.51 1.28 2.54
N LEU A 18 6.11 2.22 3.27
CA LEU A 18 6.83 3.35 2.68
C LEU A 18 8.07 2.92 1.90
N VAL A 19 8.82 1.93 2.39
CA VAL A 19 10.00 1.39 1.69
C VAL A 19 9.59 0.75 0.38
N PHE A 20 8.57 -0.11 0.39
CA PHE A 20 8.08 -0.73 -0.84
C PHE A 20 7.48 0.29 -1.81
N LEU A 21 6.79 1.32 -1.30
CA LEU A 21 6.24 2.40 -2.11
C LEU A 21 7.36 3.20 -2.79
N GLY A 22 8.43 3.50 -2.06
CA GLY A 22 9.63 4.11 -2.61
C GLY A 22 10.24 3.26 -3.73
N GLY A 23 10.30 1.93 -3.54
CA GLY A 23 10.71 0.98 -4.57
C GLY A 23 9.86 1.06 -5.84
N THR A 24 8.53 1.05 -5.71
CA THR A 24 7.60 1.20 -6.84
C THR A 24 7.78 2.56 -7.54
N ILE A 25 7.96 3.64 -6.77
CA ILE A 25 8.21 4.98 -7.34
C ILE A 25 9.52 5.00 -8.14
N ILE A 26 10.60 4.44 -7.61
CA ILE A 26 11.89 4.35 -8.34
C ILE A 26 11.72 3.52 -9.62
N GLN A 27 10.98 2.42 -9.55
CA GLN A 27 10.72 1.56 -10.72
C GLN A 27 9.88 2.23 -11.79
N VAL A 28 8.96 3.13 -11.43
CA VAL A 28 7.98 3.79 -12.33
C VAL A 28 8.39 5.21 -12.72
N PHE A 29 9.29 5.85 -11.98
CA PHE A 29 9.78 7.21 -12.27
C PHE A 29 11.29 7.32 -12.38
N GLY A 30 12.02 6.19 -12.42
CA GLY A 30 13.48 6.19 -12.47
C GLY A 30 14.09 6.94 -13.67
N ASP A 31 13.37 7.07 -14.77
CA ASP A 31 13.72 7.91 -15.92
C ASP A 31 13.55 9.42 -15.62
N VAL A 32 12.42 9.81 -15.01
CA VAL A 32 12.15 11.20 -14.59
C VAL A 32 13.15 11.64 -13.52
N ILE A 33 13.47 10.76 -12.56
CA ILE A 33 14.48 11.01 -11.52
C ILE A 33 15.86 11.26 -12.14
N LYS A 34 16.15 10.64 -13.29
CA LYS A 34 17.40 10.83 -14.05
C LYS A 34 17.35 12.02 -15.03
N GLY A 35 16.27 12.81 -15.02
CA GLY A 35 16.15 14.04 -15.80
C GLY A 35 15.27 13.96 -17.05
N ALA A 36 14.52 12.86 -17.26
CA ALA A 36 13.55 12.80 -18.35
C ALA A 36 12.33 13.70 -18.09
N ALA A 37 11.73 14.21 -19.17
CA ALA A 37 10.49 14.99 -19.07
C ALA A 37 9.32 14.12 -18.56
N ILE A 38 8.45 14.71 -17.75
CA ILE A 38 7.23 14.04 -17.31
C ILE A 38 6.30 13.89 -18.51
N THR A 39 5.99 12.64 -18.86
CA THR A 39 5.07 12.32 -19.96
C THR A 39 3.71 11.90 -19.43
N GLU A 40 2.72 11.83 -20.33
CA GLU A 40 1.38 11.31 -20.04
C GLU A 40 1.42 9.89 -19.44
N LYS A 41 2.37 9.05 -19.88
CA LYS A 41 2.55 7.69 -19.38
C LYS A 41 2.91 7.65 -17.89
N HIS A 42 3.70 8.63 -17.42
CA HIS A 42 4.06 8.74 -16.01
C HIS A 42 2.84 9.09 -15.15
N LEU A 43 2.00 10.02 -15.64
CA LEU A 43 0.78 10.41 -14.97
C LEU A 43 -0.23 9.25 -14.92
N LEU A 44 -0.43 8.56 -16.05
CA LEU A 44 -1.31 7.40 -16.11
C LEU A 44 -0.85 6.28 -15.17
N SER A 45 0.46 6.02 -15.10
CA SER A 45 1.03 5.04 -14.17
C SER A 45 0.78 5.42 -12.71
N ALA A 46 0.91 6.70 -12.34
CA ALA A 46 0.58 7.17 -10.99
C ALA A 46 -0.89 6.89 -10.63
N VAL A 47 -1.80 7.20 -11.56
CA VAL A 47 -3.25 6.98 -11.37
C VAL A 47 -3.55 5.50 -11.20
N VAL A 48 -2.94 4.62 -12.01
CA VAL A 48 -3.16 3.17 -11.91
C VAL A 48 -2.65 2.63 -10.58
N ILE A 49 -1.50 3.09 -10.07
CA ILE A 49 -0.96 2.66 -8.77
C ILE A 49 -1.89 3.09 -7.63
N ILE A 50 -2.31 4.35 -7.63
CA ILE A 50 -3.26 4.87 -6.62
C ILE A 50 -4.56 4.08 -6.68
N GLY A 51 -5.07 3.83 -7.89
CA GLY A 51 -6.25 3.01 -8.14
C GLY A 51 -6.10 1.59 -7.59
N ALA A 52 -4.97 0.93 -7.84
CA ALA A 52 -4.69 -0.42 -7.34
C ALA A 52 -4.71 -0.47 -5.81
N ILE A 53 -4.09 0.51 -5.15
CA ILE A 53 -4.06 0.60 -3.68
C ILE A 53 -5.48 0.80 -3.13
N LEU A 54 -6.24 1.73 -3.70
CA LEU A 54 -7.62 2.01 -3.27
C LEU A 54 -8.53 0.79 -3.47
N VAL A 55 -8.52 0.20 -4.65
CA VAL A 55 -9.35 -0.97 -4.98
C VAL A 55 -8.98 -2.17 -4.10
N GLY A 56 -7.68 -2.39 -3.84
CA GLY A 56 -7.22 -3.44 -2.93
C GLY A 56 -7.75 -3.27 -1.50
N HIS A 57 -7.75 -2.04 -0.97
CA HIS A 57 -8.32 -1.75 0.35
C HIS A 57 -9.83 -1.98 0.38
N ILE A 58 -10.55 -1.50 -0.64
CA ILE A 58 -12.01 -1.65 -0.74
C ILE A 58 -12.40 -3.14 -0.88
N ALA A 59 -11.63 -3.94 -1.63
CA ALA A 59 -11.87 -5.38 -1.76
C ALA A 59 -11.83 -6.11 -0.42
N VAL A 60 -10.84 -5.77 0.42
CA VAL A 60 -10.68 -6.33 1.76
C VAL A 60 -11.84 -5.93 2.67
N GLU A 61 -12.32 -4.68 2.59
CA GLU A 61 -13.49 -4.24 3.34
C GLU A 61 -14.79 -4.91 2.85
N ALA A 62 -14.98 -5.04 1.54
CA ALA A 62 -16.12 -5.74 0.95
C ALA A 62 -16.19 -7.21 1.40
N PHE A 63 -15.04 -7.89 1.49
CA PHE A 63 -14.94 -9.23 2.05
C PHE A 63 -15.41 -9.28 3.51
N ARG A 64 -14.98 -8.32 4.34
CA ARG A 64 -15.35 -8.26 5.76
C ARG A 64 -16.84 -7.98 6.00
N VAL A 65 -17.48 -7.20 5.12
CA VAL A 65 -18.91 -6.88 5.20
C VAL A 65 -19.78 -8.00 4.61
N GLY A 66 -19.18 -9.09 4.12
CA GLY A 66 -19.91 -10.23 3.54
C GLY A 66 -20.48 -9.96 2.16
N LYS A 67 -20.05 -8.89 1.49
CA LYS A 67 -20.49 -8.53 0.12
C LYS A 67 -19.60 -9.20 -0.93
N TYR A 68 -19.75 -10.52 -1.07
CA TYR A 68 -18.89 -11.33 -1.92
C TYR A 68 -18.92 -10.93 -3.41
N GLY A 69 -20.07 -10.47 -3.93
CA GLY A 69 -20.17 -10.01 -5.32
C GLY A 69 -19.30 -8.78 -5.62
N SER A 70 -19.35 -7.78 -4.74
CA SER A 70 -18.49 -6.58 -4.86
C SER A 70 -17.02 -6.92 -4.62
N MET A 71 -16.73 -7.83 -3.68
CA MET A 71 -15.37 -8.32 -3.44
C MET A 71 -14.77 -8.96 -4.69
N LEU A 72 -15.53 -9.77 -5.43
CA LEU A 72 -15.06 -10.39 -6.67
C LEU A 72 -14.76 -9.32 -7.75
N GLY A 73 -15.64 -8.34 -7.91
CA GLY A 73 -15.43 -7.23 -8.86
C GLY A 73 -14.18 -6.39 -8.54
N PHE A 74 -14.02 -5.99 -7.27
CA PHE A 74 -12.82 -5.25 -6.85
C PHE A 74 -11.55 -6.10 -6.93
N SER A 75 -11.62 -7.40 -6.65
CA SER A 75 -10.46 -8.30 -6.79
C SER A 75 -10.01 -8.45 -8.25
N LEU A 76 -10.96 -8.48 -9.21
CA LEU A 76 -10.64 -8.52 -10.63
C LEU A 76 -9.99 -7.21 -11.11
N ILE A 77 -10.54 -6.06 -10.73
CA ILE A 77 -9.96 -4.76 -11.06
C ILE A 77 -8.57 -4.63 -10.44
N PHE A 78 -8.42 -5.05 -9.19
CA PHE A 78 -7.14 -5.08 -8.50
C PHE A 78 -6.10 -5.91 -9.28
N ALA A 79 -6.45 -7.14 -9.65
CA ALA A 79 -5.57 -8.02 -10.42
C ALA A 79 -5.21 -7.40 -11.79
N ALA A 80 -6.18 -6.77 -12.46
CA ALA A 80 -5.95 -6.09 -13.73
C ALA A 80 -5.02 -4.87 -13.59
N CYS A 81 -5.19 -4.06 -12.55
CA CYS A 81 -4.32 -2.91 -12.28
C CYS A 81 -2.89 -3.36 -11.99
N THR A 82 -2.69 -4.37 -11.13
CA THR A 82 -1.36 -4.93 -10.84
C THR A 82 -0.73 -5.52 -12.10
N ALA A 83 -1.47 -6.28 -12.90
CA ALA A 83 -0.97 -6.80 -14.17
C ALA A 83 -0.55 -5.66 -15.12
N LEU A 84 -1.33 -4.58 -15.19
CA LEU A 84 -1.02 -3.42 -16.02
C LEU A 84 0.23 -2.68 -15.55
N VAL A 85 0.41 -2.43 -14.24
CA VAL A 85 1.61 -1.78 -13.71
C VAL A 85 2.85 -2.62 -14.00
N VAL A 86 2.75 -3.94 -13.80
CA VAL A 86 3.85 -4.85 -14.11
C VAL A 86 4.18 -4.84 -15.60
N LEU A 87 3.18 -4.87 -16.49
CA LEU A 87 3.41 -4.79 -17.94
C LEU A 87 4.08 -3.47 -18.34
N MET A 88 3.64 -2.34 -17.79
CA MET A 88 4.26 -1.04 -18.06
C MET A 88 5.69 -0.95 -17.52
N SER A 89 5.94 -1.53 -16.34
CA SER A 89 7.27 -1.60 -15.72
C SER A 89 8.23 -2.46 -16.55
N VAL A 90 7.78 -3.63 -17.01
CA VAL A 90 8.56 -4.53 -17.87
C VAL A 90 8.84 -3.88 -19.22
N GLY A 91 7.85 -3.22 -19.84
CA GLY A 91 8.05 -2.56 -21.13
C GLY A 91 9.20 -1.54 -21.09
N ARG A 92 9.24 -0.71 -20.04
CA ARG A 92 10.30 0.30 -19.90
C ARG A 92 11.66 -0.29 -19.55
N GLN A 93 11.70 -1.31 -18.69
CA GLN A 93 12.96 -2.02 -18.40
C GLN A 93 13.46 -2.78 -19.64
N GLY A 94 12.55 -3.36 -20.42
CA GLY A 94 12.82 -4.03 -21.69
C GLY A 94 13.47 -3.11 -22.72
N GLU A 95 13.00 -1.87 -22.86
CA GLU A 95 13.66 -0.88 -23.73
C GLU A 95 15.10 -0.62 -23.29
N THR A 96 15.34 -0.35 -22.00
CA THR A 96 16.70 -0.12 -21.50
C THR A 96 17.60 -1.35 -21.66
N MET A 97 17.05 -2.55 -21.43
CA MET A 97 17.78 -3.80 -21.62
C MET A 97 18.11 -4.04 -23.09
N ALA A 98 17.17 -3.80 -24.00
CA ALA A 98 17.39 -3.93 -25.44
C ALA A 98 18.50 -3.00 -25.93
N TRP A 99 18.53 -1.75 -25.47
CA TRP A 99 19.61 -0.82 -25.77
C TRP A 99 20.97 -1.30 -25.23
N THR A 100 21.01 -1.79 -23.98
CA THR A 100 22.27 -2.31 -23.41
C THR A 100 22.73 -3.60 -24.09
N GLN A 101 21.79 -4.47 -24.50
CA GLN A 101 22.07 -5.70 -25.22
C GLN A 101 22.66 -5.36 -26.60
N ALA A 102 22.01 -4.49 -27.36
CA ALA A 102 22.49 -4.04 -28.66
C ALA A 102 23.90 -3.44 -28.57
N GLN A 103 24.19 -2.60 -27.56
CA GLN A 103 25.55 -2.07 -27.37
C GLN A 103 26.59 -3.15 -27.06
N VAL A 104 26.21 -4.21 -26.35
CA VAL A 104 27.12 -5.33 -26.06
C VAL A 104 27.33 -6.19 -27.31
N ASP A 105 26.27 -6.44 -28.09
CA ASP A 105 26.33 -7.19 -29.34
C ASP A 105 27.16 -6.43 -30.39
N ASP A 106 26.95 -5.11 -30.56
CA ASP A 106 27.77 -4.26 -31.43
C ASP A 106 29.25 -4.30 -31.03
N ALA A 107 29.55 -4.27 -29.73
CA ALA A 107 30.92 -4.38 -29.23
C ALA A 107 31.51 -5.78 -29.44
N ALA A 108 30.69 -6.84 -29.39
CA ALA A 108 31.10 -8.20 -29.69
C ALA A 108 31.40 -8.38 -31.19
N ASP A 109 30.53 -7.87 -32.05
CA ASP A 109 30.68 -7.89 -33.51
C ASP A 109 31.89 -7.07 -33.96
N ALA A 110 32.10 -5.88 -33.36
CA ALA A 110 33.29 -5.07 -33.61
C ALA A 110 34.59 -5.81 -33.23
N ARG A 111 34.58 -6.57 -32.13
CA ARG A 111 35.73 -7.44 -31.77
C ARG A 111 35.88 -8.60 -32.74
N ALA A 112 34.80 -9.26 -33.14
CA ALA A 112 34.84 -10.38 -34.07
C ALA A 112 35.39 -9.94 -35.44
N ALA A 113 34.91 -8.82 -35.97
CA ALA A 113 35.42 -8.21 -37.19
C ALA A 113 36.90 -7.84 -37.07
N THR A 114 37.31 -7.20 -35.97
CA THR A 114 38.72 -6.81 -35.76
C THR A 114 39.63 -8.05 -35.64
N ARG A 115 39.18 -9.13 -34.99
CA ARG A 115 39.92 -10.39 -34.92
C ARG A 115 40.05 -11.07 -36.29
N ALA A 116 39.01 -11.00 -37.12
CA ALA A 116 39.06 -11.52 -38.48
C ALA A 116 40.11 -10.75 -39.31
N SER A 117 40.09 -9.41 -39.26
CA SER A 117 41.09 -8.58 -39.94
C SER A 117 42.52 -8.80 -39.43
N LEU A 118 42.69 -8.99 -38.11
CA LEU A 118 44.00 -9.34 -37.54
C LEU A 118 44.51 -10.65 -38.13
N LYS A 119 43.67 -11.68 -38.17
CA LYS A 119 44.05 -13.00 -38.71
C LYS A 119 44.45 -12.92 -40.18
N GLU A 120 43.75 -12.11 -40.97
CA GLU A 120 44.08 -11.87 -42.39
C GLU A 120 45.41 -11.10 -42.54
N ALA A 121 45.60 -10.02 -41.79
CA ALA A 121 46.83 -9.25 -41.79
C ALA A 121 48.04 -10.10 -41.36
N ASP A 122 47.87 -10.95 -40.36
CA ASP A 122 48.90 -11.85 -39.85
C ASP A 122 49.25 -12.96 -40.87
N ALA A 123 48.28 -13.41 -41.67
CA ALA A 123 48.52 -14.31 -42.79
C ALA A 123 49.28 -13.64 -43.93
N MET A 124 48.94 -12.39 -44.28
CA MET A 124 49.67 -11.60 -45.30
C MET A 124 51.10 -11.28 -44.86
N LEU A 125 51.30 -10.97 -43.57
CA LEU A 125 52.63 -10.75 -43.01
C LEU A 125 53.49 -12.02 -43.10
N LYS A 126 52.92 -13.18 -42.79
CA LYS A 126 53.60 -14.48 -42.93
C LYS A 126 53.97 -14.79 -44.39
N SER A 127 53.07 -14.53 -45.35
CA SER A 127 53.36 -14.75 -46.76
C SER A 127 54.44 -13.78 -47.29
N ALA A 128 54.39 -12.51 -46.88
CA ALA A 128 55.40 -11.51 -47.23
C ALA A 128 56.79 -11.85 -46.66
N ARG A 129 56.86 -12.33 -45.41
CA ARG A 129 58.12 -12.81 -44.81
C ARG A 129 58.69 -14.03 -45.54
N LYS A 130 57.84 -14.93 -46.02
CA LYS A 130 58.28 -16.07 -46.85
C LYS A 130 58.83 -15.59 -48.20
N ALA A 131 58.13 -14.67 -48.87
CA ALA A 131 58.61 -14.08 -50.13
C ALA A 131 59.94 -13.33 -49.97
N LEU A 132 60.14 -12.61 -48.85
CA LEU A 132 61.41 -11.98 -48.53
C LEU A 132 62.54 -13.01 -48.45
N ALA A 133 62.31 -14.11 -47.74
CA ALA A 133 63.30 -15.17 -47.58
C ALA A 133 63.65 -15.86 -48.92
N ASP A 134 62.74 -15.90 -49.88
CA ASP A 134 62.99 -16.51 -51.19
C ASP A 134 63.68 -15.54 -52.16
N GLU A 135 63.26 -14.26 -52.22
CA GLU A 135 63.83 -13.25 -53.12
C GLU A 135 65.18 -12.69 -52.66
N CYS A 136 65.43 -12.60 -51.36
CA CYS A 136 66.69 -12.03 -50.83
C CYS A 136 67.84 -13.06 -50.73
N LYS A 137 67.62 -14.33 -51.11
CA LYS A 137 68.67 -15.38 -51.09
C LYS A 137 69.88 -15.08 -51.97
N SER A 138 69.67 -14.37 -53.08
CA SER A 138 70.71 -14.03 -54.06
C SER A 138 71.39 -12.67 -53.81
N GLY A 139 70.94 -11.90 -52.81
CA GLY A 139 71.49 -10.60 -52.43
C GLY A 139 70.42 -9.50 -52.26
N LYS A 140 70.81 -8.32 -51.73
CA LYS A 140 69.91 -7.16 -51.56
C LYS A 140 69.68 -6.42 -52.89
N GLY A 141 68.74 -6.91 -53.69
CA GLY A 141 68.22 -6.22 -54.87
C GLY A 141 67.04 -5.27 -54.58
N ARG A 142 66.61 -4.50 -55.60
CA ARG A 142 65.48 -3.56 -55.51
C ARG A 142 64.15 -4.24 -55.12
N ASN A 143 63.95 -5.49 -55.54
CA ASN A 143 62.77 -6.29 -55.17
C ASN A 143 62.79 -6.67 -53.68
N CYS A 144 63.96 -7.06 -53.16
CA CYS A 144 64.15 -7.39 -51.73
C CYS A 144 63.79 -6.17 -50.84
N THR A 145 64.27 -4.97 -51.18
CA THR A 145 63.91 -3.74 -50.45
C THR A 145 62.42 -3.38 -50.55
N GLY A 146 61.76 -3.69 -51.67
CA GLY A 146 60.32 -3.48 -51.81
C GLY A 146 59.49 -4.39 -50.90
N ILE A 147 59.93 -5.64 -50.73
CA ILE A 147 59.27 -6.59 -49.82
C ILE A 147 59.54 -6.21 -48.36
N GLU A 148 60.73 -5.75 -47.99
CA GLU A 148 61.02 -5.21 -46.63
C GLU A 148 60.06 -4.05 -46.29
N ALA A 149 59.83 -3.12 -47.22
CA ALA A 149 58.89 -2.02 -47.03
C ALA A 149 57.44 -2.53 -46.86
N THR A 150 57.05 -3.55 -47.64
CA THR A 150 55.73 -4.19 -47.54
C THR A 150 55.52 -4.88 -46.19
N ILE A 151 56.54 -5.56 -45.66
CA ILE A 151 56.50 -6.17 -44.32
C ILE A 151 56.27 -5.10 -43.26
N THR A 152 56.96 -3.96 -43.34
CA THR A 152 56.80 -2.85 -42.39
C THR A 152 55.36 -2.34 -42.36
N VAL A 153 54.69 -2.26 -43.52
CA VAL A 153 53.27 -1.87 -43.62
C VAL A 153 52.36 -2.92 -42.97
N TYR A 154 52.62 -4.20 -43.19
CA TYR A 154 51.82 -5.27 -42.55
C TYR A 154 52.06 -5.36 -41.04
N GLU A 155 53.28 -5.15 -40.57
CA GLU A 155 53.60 -5.06 -39.13
C GLU A 155 52.85 -3.90 -38.47
N GLY A 156 52.83 -2.73 -39.12
CA GLY A 156 52.02 -1.59 -38.69
C GLY A 156 50.52 -1.90 -38.66
N SER A 157 50.04 -2.71 -39.61
CA SER A 157 48.62 -3.12 -39.69
C SER A 157 48.24 -4.07 -38.55
N VAL A 158 49.08 -5.08 -38.25
CA VAL A 158 48.89 -6.00 -37.12
C VAL A 158 48.90 -5.24 -35.80
N ALA A 159 49.91 -4.39 -35.57
CA ALA A 159 49.99 -3.57 -34.36
C ALA A 159 48.77 -2.64 -34.21
N GLY A 160 48.26 -2.10 -35.33
CA GLY A 160 47.04 -1.30 -35.35
C GLY A 160 45.79 -2.09 -34.93
N TYR A 161 45.62 -3.33 -35.40
CA TYR A 161 44.50 -4.18 -34.99
C TYR A 161 44.60 -4.67 -33.54
N GLU A 162 45.80 -4.98 -33.06
CA GLU A 162 46.06 -5.31 -31.66
C GLU A 162 45.71 -4.14 -30.73
N ALA A 163 46.17 -2.93 -31.06
CA ALA A 163 45.82 -1.71 -30.32
C ALA A 163 44.31 -1.43 -30.36
N LYS A 164 43.64 -1.76 -31.47
CA LYS A 164 42.17 -1.63 -31.58
C LYS A 164 41.46 -2.65 -30.67
N LEU A 165 41.96 -3.87 -30.56
CA LEU A 165 41.43 -4.87 -29.62
C LEU A 165 41.65 -4.47 -28.16
N GLU A 166 42.81 -3.91 -27.84
CA GLU A 166 43.11 -3.40 -26.50
C GLU A 166 42.16 -2.25 -26.12
N LYS A 167 41.93 -1.30 -27.04
CA LYS A 167 40.96 -0.21 -26.86
C LYS A 167 39.52 -0.69 -26.67
N LEU A 168 39.13 -1.80 -27.31
CA LEU A 168 37.80 -2.40 -27.14
C LEU A 168 37.62 -3.08 -25.77
N GLY A 169 38.70 -3.31 -25.02
CA GLY A 169 38.66 -3.88 -23.67
C GLY A 169 38.11 -5.32 -23.60
N PRO A 170 38.03 -5.88 -22.39
CA PRO A 170 37.56 -7.25 -22.18
C PRO A 170 36.07 -7.42 -22.57
N PRO A 171 35.67 -8.62 -23.00
CA PRO A 171 34.29 -8.90 -23.38
C PRO A 171 33.35 -8.62 -22.22
N LYS A 172 32.43 -7.67 -22.44
CA LYS A 172 31.37 -7.36 -21.48
C LYS A 172 30.29 -8.42 -21.65
N LEU A 173 29.99 -9.16 -20.59
CA LEU A 173 28.93 -10.15 -20.60
C LEU A 173 27.59 -9.45 -20.36
N VAL A 174 26.58 -9.78 -21.16
CA VAL A 174 25.22 -9.35 -20.87
C VAL A 174 24.71 -10.15 -19.68
N ALA A 175 24.24 -9.43 -18.65
CA ALA A 175 23.51 -10.00 -17.53
C ALA A 175 24.33 -11.07 -16.75
N PRO A 176 25.47 -10.69 -16.13
CA PRO A 176 26.38 -11.63 -15.48
C PRO A 176 25.75 -12.31 -14.25
N GLU A 177 24.87 -11.62 -13.52
CA GLU A 177 24.15 -12.20 -12.37
C GLU A 177 23.18 -13.30 -12.82
N GLU A 178 22.46 -13.05 -13.92
CA GLU A 178 21.50 -13.97 -14.52
C GLU A 178 22.21 -15.17 -15.13
N GLU A 179 23.42 -14.98 -15.66
CA GLU A 179 24.25 -16.09 -16.12
C GLU A 179 24.74 -16.97 -14.96
N GLN A 180 25.10 -16.37 -13.82
CA GLN A 180 25.47 -17.13 -12.62
C GLN A 180 24.28 -17.91 -12.06
N PHE A 181 23.10 -17.28 -11.98
CA PHE A 181 21.88 -17.95 -11.57
C PHE A 181 21.49 -19.09 -12.51
N ALA A 182 21.55 -18.86 -13.83
CA ALA A 182 21.28 -19.89 -14.82
C ALA A 182 22.26 -21.07 -14.73
N LYS A 183 23.56 -20.81 -14.46
CA LYS A 183 24.55 -21.87 -14.20
C LYS A 183 24.17 -22.68 -12.96
N LEU A 184 23.77 -22.02 -11.87
CA LEU A 184 23.35 -22.70 -10.64
C LEU A 184 22.15 -23.61 -10.91
N VAL A 185 21.09 -23.09 -11.53
CA VAL A 185 19.87 -23.85 -11.83
C VAL A 185 20.12 -24.98 -12.82
N ALA A 186 20.90 -24.74 -13.88
CA ALA A 186 21.27 -25.78 -14.83
C ALA A 186 22.08 -26.91 -14.16
N THR A 187 22.92 -26.57 -13.18
CA THR A 187 23.72 -27.57 -12.43
C THR A 187 22.86 -28.44 -11.51
N PHE A 188 21.87 -27.85 -10.84
CA PHE A 188 21.03 -28.59 -9.87
C PHE A 188 19.83 -29.29 -10.49
N PHE A 189 19.26 -28.76 -11.57
CA PHE A 189 18.01 -29.26 -12.15
C PHE A 189 18.18 -29.86 -13.56
N SER A 190 19.42 -29.92 -14.08
CA SER A 190 19.74 -30.44 -15.42
C SER A 190 18.89 -29.81 -16.54
N VAL A 191 18.56 -28.53 -16.39
CA VAL A 191 17.78 -27.75 -17.37
C VAL A 191 18.73 -26.95 -18.26
N ASP A 192 18.32 -26.69 -19.49
CA ASP A 192 19.02 -25.82 -20.44
C ASP A 192 19.29 -24.42 -19.85
N LYS A 193 20.59 -24.10 -19.73
CA LYS A 193 21.09 -22.83 -19.18
C LYS A 193 20.57 -21.62 -19.96
N ASP A 194 20.51 -21.70 -21.27
CA ASP A 194 20.16 -20.54 -22.11
C ASP A 194 18.69 -20.20 -21.99
N ARG A 195 17.83 -21.23 -21.89
CA ARG A 195 16.41 -21.06 -21.57
C ARG A 195 16.19 -20.48 -20.17
N VAL A 196 16.93 -20.95 -19.17
CA VAL A 196 16.83 -20.42 -17.80
C VAL A 196 17.30 -18.98 -17.74
N LYS A 197 18.41 -18.63 -18.43
CA LYS A 197 18.90 -17.25 -18.51
C LYS A 197 17.87 -16.34 -19.15
N ALA A 198 17.34 -16.71 -20.33
CA ALA A 198 16.31 -15.95 -21.02
C ALA A 198 15.05 -15.77 -20.16
N GLY A 199 14.58 -16.85 -19.53
CA GLY A 199 13.42 -16.80 -18.64
C GLY A 199 13.65 -15.92 -17.42
N THR A 200 14.84 -15.97 -16.81
CA THR A 200 15.19 -15.15 -15.64
C THR A 200 15.28 -13.67 -15.99
N ILE A 201 15.87 -13.32 -17.15
CA ILE A 201 15.93 -11.94 -17.64
C ILE A 201 14.52 -11.36 -17.81
N MET A 202 13.58 -12.14 -18.36
CA MET A 202 12.19 -11.69 -18.51
C MET A 202 11.42 -11.66 -17.18
N ALA A 203 11.68 -12.60 -16.27
CA ALA A 203 10.93 -12.75 -15.04
C ALA A 203 11.40 -11.81 -13.91
N LYS A 204 12.69 -11.50 -13.82
CA LYS A 204 13.25 -10.59 -12.79
C LYS A 204 12.49 -9.26 -12.67
N PRO A 205 12.23 -8.49 -13.75
CA PRO A 205 11.47 -7.24 -13.64
C PRO A 205 10.05 -7.46 -13.10
N PHE A 206 9.40 -8.57 -13.48
CA PHE A 206 8.07 -8.95 -12.99
C PHE A 206 8.09 -9.20 -11.49
N PHE A 207 9.02 -10.04 -11.01
CA PHE A 207 9.06 -10.44 -9.60
C PHE A 207 9.36 -9.27 -8.68
N VAL A 208 10.31 -8.40 -9.03
CA VAL A 208 10.64 -7.25 -8.18
C VAL A 208 9.47 -6.28 -8.11
N SER A 209 8.81 -5.99 -9.25
CA SER A 209 7.62 -5.12 -9.27
C SER A 209 6.46 -5.71 -8.47
N ALA A 210 6.18 -7.01 -8.66
CA ALA A 210 5.15 -7.71 -7.91
C ALA A 210 5.43 -7.68 -6.40
N VAL A 211 6.66 -7.97 -5.97
CA VAL A 211 7.04 -7.94 -4.55
C VAL A 211 6.88 -6.55 -3.96
N CYS A 212 7.29 -5.49 -4.67
CA CYS A 212 7.08 -4.13 -4.22
C CYS A 212 5.59 -3.78 -4.08
N GLU A 213 4.77 -4.06 -5.09
CA GLU A 213 3.34 -3.71 -5.07
C GLU A 213 2.55 -4.51 -4.02
N PHE A 214 2.72 -5.84 -3.99
CA PHE A 214 2.12 -6.67 -2.95
C PHE A 214 2.65 -6.29 -1.57
N GLY A 215 3.93 -5.96 -1.45
CA GLY A 215 4.57 -5.46 -0.23
C GLY A 215 3.87 -4.20 0.29
N VAL A 216 3.68 -3.17 -0.55
CA VAL A 216 2.95 -1.94 -0.20
C VAL A 216 1.57 -2.25 0.37
N ILE A 217 0.82 -3.11 -0.32
CA ILE A 217 -0.58 -3.38 0.04
C ILE A 217 -0.68 -4.19 1.33
N LEU A 218 0.14 -5.22 1.48
CA LEU A 218 0.16 -6.04 2.69
C LEU A 218 0.61 -5.21 3.90
N CYS A 219 1.65 -4.40 3.74
CA CYS A 219 2.17 -3.53 4.78
C CYS A 219 1.18 -2.44 5.20
N PHE A 220 0.61 -1.68 4.25
CA PHE A 220 -0.38 -0.65 4.57
C PHE A 220 -1.72 -1.23 5.02
N GLY A 221 -2.17 -2.33 4.42
CA GLY A 221 -3.38 -3.04 4.86
C GLY A 221 -3.27 -3.56 6.29
N PHE A 222 -2.08 -3.98 6.72
CA PHE A 222 -1.80 -4.34 8.12
C PHE A 222 -1.67 -3.11 9.01
N ALA A 223 -0.94 -2.08 8.58
CA ALA A 223 -0.69 -0.86 9.35
C ALA A 223 -1.99 -0.10 9.68
N PHE A 224 -2.90 0.04 8.71
CA PHE A 224 -4.17 0.75 8.86
C PHE A 224 -5.31 -0.13 9.39
N ARG A 225 -5.02 -1.37 9.82
CA ARG A 225 -6.06 -2.27 10.34
C ARG A 225 -6.62 -1.75 11.67
N GLY A 226 -7.87 -1.27 11.66
CA GLY A 226 -8.59 -0.90 12.88
C GLY A 226 -8.77 -2.11 13.82
N ASP A 227 -8.47 -1.92 15.11
CA ASP A 227 -8.79 -2.93 16.12
C ASP A 227 -10.30 -3.04 16.27
N LYS A 228 -10.84 -4.25 16.12
CA LYS A 228 -12.16 -4.56 16.67
C LYS A 228 -12.02 -4.48 18.19
N LYS A 229 -12.46 -3.39 18.81
CA LYS A 229 -12.61 -3.35 20.27
C LYS A 229 -13.64 -4.44 20.64
N THR A 230 -13.15 -5.59 21.10
CA THR A 230 -13.99 -6.55 21.80
C THR A 230 -14.46 -5.85 23.06
N ILE A 231 -15.73 -5.42 23.08
CA ILE A 231 -16.36 -4.91 24.29
C ILE A 231 -16.55 -6.13 25.18
N VAL A 232 -15.62 -6.34 26.12
CA VAL A 232 -15.81 -7.29 27.22
C VAL A 232 -16.86 -6.65 28.13
N VAL A 233 -18.10 -7.13 28.02
CA VAL A 233 -19.16 -6.80 28.97
C VAL A 233 -18.81 -7.51 30.27
N ILE A 234 -18.10 -6.84 31.17
CA ILE A 234 -17.97 -7.30 32.55
C ILE A 234 -19.34 -7.06 33.19
N ALA A 235 -20.12 -8.11 33.31
CA ALA A 235 -21.35 -8.09 34.10
C ALA A 235 -20.97 -8.03 35.58
N GLU A 236 -20.77 -6.81 36.09
CA GLU A 236 -20.56 -6.57 37.51
C GLU A 236 -21.90 -6.74 38.25
N LYS A 237 -22.04 -7.88 38.91
CA LYS A 237 -23.19 -8.23 39.74
C LYS A 237 -23.14 -7.36 41.01
N GLN A 238 -23.85 -6.24 41.01
CA GLN A 238 -24.10 -5.45 42.22
C GLN A 238 -24.80 -6.34 43.25
N THR A 239 -24.05 -6.73 44.27
CA THR A 239 -24.57 -7.32 45.49
C THR A 239 -24.78 -6.16 46.45
N ILE A 240 -26.01 -5.62 46.50
CA ILE A 240 -26.37 -4.64 47.53
C ILE A 240 -26.46 -5.42 48.85
N VAL A 241 -25.44 -5.20 49.68
CA VAL A 241 -25.39 -5.65 51.08
C VAL A 241 -26.54 -4.98 51.82
N ALA A 242 -27.43 -5.81 52.35
CA ALA A 242 -28.39 -5.47 53.38
C ALA A 242 -27.67 -4.91 54.61
N LYS A 243 -28.02 -3.68 54.99
CA LYS A 243 -27.89 -3.21 56.37
C LYS A 243 -28.92 -2.11 56.63
N ALA A 244 -30.11 -2.53 57.02
CA ALA A 244 -31.04 -1.72 57.80
C ALA A 244 -31.55 -2.62 58.92
N GLU A 245 -31.19 -2.28 60.16
CA GLU A 245 -31.66 -2.93 61.37
C GLU A 245 -33.18 -2.74 61.54
N PRO A 246 -33.87 -3.72 62.15
CA PRO A 246 -35.31 -3.69 62.33
C PRO A 246 -35.68 -2.82 63.55
N THR A 247 -36.61 -1.89 63.37
CA THR A 247 -37.37 -1.29 64.47
C THR A 247 -38.79 -1.81 64.36
N GLU A 248 -39.24 -2.48 65.41
CA GLU A 248 -40.59 -3.00 65.57
C GLU A 248 -41.63 -1.87 65.47
N LEU A 249 -42.70 -2.10 64.71
CA LEU A 249 -43.98 -1.46 64.97
C LEU A 249 -45.11 -2.43 64.61
N SER A 250 -45.85 -2.76 65.66
CA SER A 250 -47.00 -3.67 65.75
C SER A 250 -48.21 -3.23 64.93
N ASP A 251 -48.94 -4.24 64.46
CA ASP A 251 -50.40 -4.32 64.28
C ASP A 251 -51.16 -3.04 63.93
N VAL A 252 -51.45 -2.88 62.63
CA VAL A 252 -52.56 -2.04 62.16
C VAL A 252 -53.63 -2.95 61.60
N SER A 253 -54.79 -2.95 62.28
CA SER A 253 -55.95 -3.77 61.99
C SER A 253 -56.67 -3.37 60.69
N ASP A 254 -57.31 -4.35 60.03
CA ASP A 254 -58.06 -4.22 58.76
C ASP A 254 -59.24 -3.22 58.79
N ALA A 255 -59.53 -2.59 59.93
CA ALA A 255 -60.55 -1.56 60.06
C ALA A 255 -60.11 -0.18 59.50
N GLU A 256 -58.81 0.16 59.54
CA GLU A 256 -58.30 1.46 59.04
C GLU A 256 -58.08 1.52 57.52
N LEU A 257 -57.97 0.36 56.85
CA LEU A 257 -57.90 0.27 55.37
C LEU A 257 -59.24 0.55 54.67
N SER A 258 -60.36 0.58 55.41
CA SER A 258 -61.70 0.85 54.84
C SER A 258 -62.10 2.34 54.80
N GLU A 259 -61.33 3.23 55.44
CA GLU A 259 -61.59 4.68 55.42
C GLU A 259 -60.81 5.43 54.32
N LEU A 260 -59.67 4.93 53.83
CA LEU A 260 -58.96 5.55 52.71
C LEU A 260 -59.57 5.24 51.33
N GLY A 261 -60.45 4.24 51.25
CA GLY A 261 -61.18 3.84 50.04
C GLY A 261 -62.40 4.70 49.70
N ARG A 262 -62.75 5.68 50.55
CA ARG A 262 -63.95 6.54 50.37
C ARG A 262 -63.68 7.92 49.76
N PHE A 263 -62.43 8.23 49.38
CA PHE A 263 -62.04 9.56 48.85
C PHE A 263 -61.90 9.65 47.33
N PHE A 264 -61.96 8.54 46.59
CA PHE A 264 -61.87 8.54 45.13
C PHE A 264 -62.93 7.62 44.49
N GLY A 265 -64.10 8.18 44.22
CA GLY A 265 -65.01 7.73 43.17
C GLY A 265 -65.62 8.93 42.44
N PRO A 266 -66.22 8.80 41.24
CA PRO A 266 -66.48 7.57 40.49
C PRO A 266 -66.02 7.61 39.00
N ASP A 267 -66.26 6.46 38.36
CA ASP A 267 -66.13 6.04 36.97
C ASP A 267 -66.13 7.08 35.85
N LYS A 268 -65.26 6.85 34.85
CA LYS A 268 -65.53 7.19 33.45
C LYS A 268 -65.24 6.02 32.49
N PRO A 269 -66.06 5.87 31.44
CA PRO A 269 -66.23 4.63 30.70
C PRO A 269 -65.11 4.35 29.69
N ASN A 270 -64.94 3.06 29.47
CA ASN A 270 -64.13 2.43 28.44
C ASN A 270 -64.59 2.87 27.04
N GLY A 271 -63.88 3.82 26.43
CA GLY A 271 -64.06 4.27 25.06
C GLY A 271 -62.87 3.86 24.20
N SER A 272 -62.94 2.68 23.59
CA SER A 272 -62.02 2.27 22.53
C SER A 272 -62.22 3.15 21.31
N ASN A 273 -61.33 4.12 21.11
CA ASN A 273 -61.27 4.94 19.90
C ASN A 273 -60.40 4.22 18.85
N PRO A 274 -60.96 3.74 17.72
CA PRO A 274 -60.20 2.98 16.72
C PRO A 274 -59.35 3.87 15.79
N ASN A 275 -59.24 5.18 16.04
CA ASN A 275 -58.58 6.11 15.11
C ASN A 275 -57.42 6.87 15.75
N LYS A 276 -56.48 6.15 16.37
CA LYS A 276 -55.20 6.71 16.85
C LYS A 276 -54.10 6.29 15.86
N PRO A 277 -53.41 7.23 15.18
CA PRO A 277 -52.31 6.87 14.30
C PRO A 277 -51.23 6.15 15.11
N ASN A 278 -50.75 5.03 14.56
CA ASN A 278 -49.69 4.20 15.11
C ASN A 278 -48.57 5.07 15.69
N ARG A 279 -48.38 5.03 17.02
CA ARG A 279 -47.10 5.47 17.57
C ARG A 279 -46.05 4.49 17.06
N PRO A 280 -44.98 4.95 16.39
CA PRO A 280 -43.93 4.05 15.93
C PRO A 280 -43.40 3.26 17.11
N ASN A 281 -43.30 1.94 16.91
CA ASN A 281 -42.69 1.04 17.88
C ASN A 281 -41.34 1.60 18.31
N LYS A 282 -41.13 1.63 19.63
CA LYS A 282 -39.88 2.01 20.28
C LYS A 282 -38.74 1.23 19.61
N PRO A 283 -37.68 1.87 19.10
CA PRO A 283 -36.57 1.13 18.50
C PRO A 283 -35.93 0.26 19.58
N ASP A 284 -36.15 -1.03 19.42
CA ASP A 284 -35.53 -2.10 20.19
C ASP A 284 -34.03 -2.14 19.84
N GLY A 285 -33.17 -2.22 20.85
CA GLY A 285 -31.72 -2.25 20.67
C GLY A 285 -31.02 -0.87 20.60
N THR A 286 -31.33 0.05 21.51
CA THR A 286 -30.62 1.34 21.60
C THR A 286 -29.15 1.14 21.95
N ARG A 287 -28.25 1.45 20.99
CA ARG A 287 -26.85 1.80 21.28
C ARG A 287 -26.89 2.94 22.30
N ARG A 288 -26.64 2.63 23.57
CA ARG A 288 -26.46 3.66 24.60
C ARG A 288 -25.13 4.32 24.32
N PHE A 289 -25.16 5.56 23.82
CA PHE A 289 -23.94 6.35 23.71
C PHE A 289 -23.36 6.56 25.11
N ALA A 290 -22.06 6.30 25.26
CA ALA A 290 -21.35 6.61 26.50
C ALA A 290 -21.26 8.12 26.67
N LYS A 291 -21.21 8.59 27.92
CA LYS A 291 -21.13 10.01 28.28
C LYS A 291 -19.98 10.72 27.55
N GLU A 292 -18.82 10.08 27.50
CA GLU A 292 -17.61 10.61 26.87
C GLU A 292 -17.75 10.70 25.35
N GLN A 293 -18.48 9.78 24.71
CA GLN A 293 -18.73 9.81 23.28
C GLN A 293 -19.66 10.96 22.90
N VAL A 294 -20.68 11.21 23.72
CA VAL A 294 -21.56 12.37 23.54
C VAL A 294 -20.76 13.66 23.73
N LEU A 295 -19.93 13.75 24.78
CA LEU A 295 -19.06 14.90 24.99
C LEU A 295 -18.13 15.15 23.79
N GLN A 296 -17.44 14.12 23.29
CA GLN A 296 -16.55 14.26 22.13
C GLN A 296 -17.31 14.71 20.90
N SER A 297 -18.49 14.14 20.63
CA SER A 297 -19.33 14.58 19.52
C SER A 297 -19.76 16.05 19.65
N LEU A 298 -20.02 16.52 20.87
CA LEU A 298 -20.34 17.92 21.14
C LEU A 298 -19.12 18.81 20.94
N LEU A 299 -17.95 18.43 21.46
CA LEU A 299 -16.72 19.22 21.27
C LEU A 299 -16.32 19.34 19.79
N THR A 300 -16.46 18.26 19.02
CA THR A 300 -16.18 18.29 17.57
C THR A 300 -17.10 19.26 16.84
N GLN A 301 -18.39 19.29 17.17
CA GLN A 301 -19.33 20.23 16.55
C GLN A 301 -19.08 21.68 16.98
N LEU A 302 -18.71 21.92 18.24
CA LEU A 302 -18.29 23.24 18.71
C LEU A 302 -17.07 23.73 17.94
N ALA A 303 -16.09 22.85 17.70
CA ALA A 303 -14.88 23.16 16.95
C ALA A 303 -15.16 23.46 15.46
N LEU A 304 -16.18 22.82 14.88
CA LEU A 304 -16.66 23.09 13.52
C LEU A 304 -17.52 24.35 13.42
N GLY A 305 -17.78 25.05 14.53
CA GLY A 305 -18.62 26.25 14.57
C GLY A 305 -20.11 25.97 14.41
N GLU A 306 -20.54 24.71 14.49
CA GLU A 306 -21.94 24.33 14.41
C GLU A 306 -22.66 24.68 15.73
N ARG A 307 -23.91 25.15 15.61
CA ARG A 307 -24.78 25.38 16.76
C ARG A 307 -25.45 24.09 17.17
N PHE A 308 -25.60 23.89 18.48
CA PHE A 308 -26.35 22.72 18.96
C PHE A 308 -27.84 22.98 18.90
N GLY A 309 -28.54 21.96 18.42
CA GLY A 309 -29.98 21.83 18.57
C GLY A 309 -30.41 21.80 20.04
N SER A 310 -31.73 21.79 20.24
CA SER A 310 -32.32 21.71 21.57
C SER A 310 -31.96 20.39 22.29
N GLN A 311 -32.21 20.29 23.61
CA GLN A 311 -32.07 19.01 24.31
C GLN A 311 -32.94 17.89 23.72
N ASP A 312 -34.04 18.25 23.04
CA ASP A 312 -34.90 17.27 22.37
C ASP A 312 -34.22 16.73 21.10
N ASP A 313 -33.48 17.56 20.39
CA ASP A 313 -32.67 17.17 19.21
C ASP A 313 -31.53 16.24 19.64
N MET A 314 -30.89 16.53 20.79
CA MET A 314 -29.87 15.65 21.36
C MET A 314 -30.46 14.30 21.80
N ARG A 315 -31.67 14.30 22.37
CA ARG A 315 -32.38 13.07 22.73
C ARG A 315 -32.67 12.22 21.49
N GLU A 316 -33.12 12.84 20.41
CA GLU A 316 -33.38 12.14 19.14
C GLU A 316 -32.09 11.58 18.54
N ARG A 317 -31.02 12.39 18.53
CA ARG A 317 -29.73 12.02 17.94
C ARG A 317 -28.99 10.93 18.70
N PHE A 318 -28.96 11.02 20.03
CA PHE A 318 -28.20 10.10 20.88
C PHE A 318 -29.06 9.01 21.53
N GLY A 319 -30.39 9.04 21.34
CA GLY A 319 -31.30 8.08 21.96
C GLY A 319 -31.28 8.10 23.50
N LEU A 320 -30.91 9.22 24.12
CA LEU A 320 -30.73 9.34 25.57
C LEU A 320 -31.90 10.10 26.23
N PRO A 321 -32.33 9.72 27.44
CA PRO A 321 -33.33 10.47 28.19
C PRO A 321 -32.93 11.93 28.41
N LYS A 322 -33.91 12.85 28.36
CA LYS A 322 -33.68 14.29 28.53
C LYS A 322 -33.06 14.64 29.89
N SER A 323 -33.43 13.92 30.95
CA SER A 323 -32.86 14.07 32.28
C SER A 323 -31.37 13.73 32.32
N THR A 324 -30.96 12.63 31.68
CA THR A 324 -29.55 12.22 31.57
C THR A 324 -28.73 13.27 30.84
N LEU A 325 -29.22 13.74 29.68
CA LEU A 325 -28.57 14.81 28.93
C LEU A 325 -28.47 16.11 29.73
N SER A 326 -29.50 16.46 30.49
CA SER A 326 -29.48 17.65 31.34
C SER A 326 -28.42 17.57 32.43
N ASN A 327 -28.31 16.42 33.10
CA ASN A 327 -27.30 16.21 34.15
C ASN A 327 -25.88 16.29 33.58
N TRP A 328 -25.64 15.63 32.44
CA TRP A 328 -24.32 15.66 31.79
C TRP A 328 -23.95 17.06 31.31
N LEU A 329 -24.89 17.79 30.71
CA LEU A 329 -24.65 19.17 30.27
C LEU A 329 -24.34 20.11 31.44
N ASN A 330 -24.98 19.93 32.60
CA ASN A 330 -24.65 20.69 33.80
C ASN A 330 -23.24 20.37 34.27
N GLU A 331 -22.90 19.09 34.39
CA GLU A 331 -21.60 18.64 34.86
C GLU A 331 -20.46 19.10 33.94
N TRP A 332 -20.64 19.04 32.63
CA TRP A 332 -19.64 19.53 31.68
C TRP A 332 -19.51 21.05 31.68
N GLN A 333 -20.60 21.77 31.96
CA GLN A 333 -20.56 23.22 32.11
C GLN A 333 -19.83 23.62 33.40
N GLU A 334 -20.07 22.91 34.50
CA GLU A 334 -19.38 23.11 35.78
C GLU A 334 -17.88 22.77 35.67
N ALA A 335 -17.55 21.70 34.93
CA ALA A 335 -16.17 21.33 34.64
C ALA A 335 -15.47 22.24 33.62
N GLY A 336 -16.16 23.23 33.04
CA GLY A 336 -15.61 24.12 32.03
C GLY A 336 -15.29 23.46 30.69
N LEU A 337 -15.83 22.27 30.42
CA LEU A 337 -15.59 21.51 29.20
C LEU A 337 -16.43 22.04 28.03
N ILE A 338 -17.61 22.61 28.31
CA ILE A 338 -18.47 23.25 27.31
C ILE A 338 -18.82 24.67 27.74
N PRO A 339 -19.07 25.60 26.80
CA PRO A 339 -19.51 26.95 27.13
C PRO A 339 -20.83 26.96 27.90
N ALA A 340 -21.07 28.02 28.68
CA ALA A 340 -22.34 28.20 29.37
C ALA A 340 -23.51 28.29 28.36
N ARG A 341 -24.57 27.51 28.61
CA ARG A 341 -25.78 27.52 27.75
C ARG A 341 -26.46 28.88 27.82
N ARG A 342 -26.73 29.49 26.66
CA ARG A 342 -27.48 30.74 26.55
C ARG A 342 -28.93 30.45 26.14
N GLN A 343 -29.85 31.29 26.60
CA GLN A 343 -31.24 31.20 26.18
C GLN A 343 -31.37 31.78 24.78
N VAL A 344 -31.80 30.95 23.82
CA VAL A 344 -32.07 31.34 22.43
C VAL A 344 -33.56 31.06 22.19
N GLY A 345 -34.38 32.12 22.25
CA GLY A 345 -35.84 32.00 22.23
C GLY A 345 -36.38 31.30 23.48
N ARG A 346 -37.20 30.25 23.29
CA ARG A 346 -37.79 29.46 24.39
C ARG A 346 -36.87 28.32 24.89
N CYS A 347 -35.73 28.08 24.23
CA CYS A 347 -34.85 26.96 24.52
C CYS A 347 -33.47 27.42 24.99
N LYS A 348 -32.82 26.64 25.85
CA LYS A 348 -31.40 26.83 26.19
C LYS A 348 -30.55 26.09 25.15
N ALA A 349 -29.66 26.80 24.47
CA ALA A 349 -28.76 26.27 23.46
C ALA A 349 -27.30 26.56 23.81
N LEU A 350 -26.41 25.68 23.36
CA LEU A 350 -24.96 25.93 23.35
C LEU A 350 -24.65 26.70 22.06
N ALA A 351 -24.27 27.97 22.20
CA ALA A 351 -23.84 28.80 21.09
C ALA A 351 -22.43 29.30 21.37
N ASN A 352 -21.53 29.17 20.39
CA ASN A 352 -20.29 29.93 20.39
C ASN A 352 -20.64 31.42 20.34
N ALA A 353 -19.97 32.21 21.17
CA ALA A 353 -20.19 33.65 21.31
C ALA A 353 -19.94 34.39 20.00
#